data_AF-A0A1G4KP02-F1
#
_entry.id   AF-A0A1G4KP02-F1
#
_cell.length_a   1.000
_cell.length_b   1.000
_cell.length_c   1.000
_cell.angle_alpha   90.00
_cell.angle_beta   90.00
_cell.angle_gamma   90.00
#
_symmetry.space_group_name_H-M   'P 1'
#
loop_
_entity.id
_entity.type
_entity.pdbx_description
1 polymer ?
#
loop_
_entity_poly.entity_id
_entity_poly.type
_entity_poly.pdbx_seq_one_letter_code
_entity_poly.pdbx_strand_id
1 'polypeptide(L)'
;MSQGIIVCRKQTFGSLGLHNILPRSSSGGWEPQVKVFDGRMCVCELMSKIDDLPWYRIVFEWTNDDAGDKQRFFSHTMIMKGTRDLNKTVQTCGEYFEVLMECSNEKWVALELRIADMREDQKFRDLLFRIREEYEMIDELMGSSDSSDFGDFVG
;
A
#
# COMPACT_ATOMS: atom_id res chain seq x y z
N MET A 1 0.47 -25.76 -0.69
CA MET A 1 -0.80 -25.44 -1.36
C MET A 1 -0.84 -23.94 -1.57
N SER A 2 -0.65 -23.46 -2.79
CA SER A 2 -0.72 -22.02 -3.11
C SER A 2 -2.17 -21.57 -2.98
N GLN A 3 -2.52 -20.97 -1.84
CA GLN A 3 -3.82 -20.32 -1.67
C GLN A 3 -4.01 -19.32 -2.81
N GLY A 4 -5.10 -19.49 -3.55
CA GLY A 4 -5.25 -18.95 -4.89
C GLY A 4 -5.37 -17.43 -4.90
N ILE A 5 -4.26 -16.75 -5.18
CA ILE A 5 -4.22 -15.31 -5.45
C ILE A 5 -3.82 -15.14 -6.91
N ILE A 6 -4.61 -14.39 -7.68
CA ILE A 6 -4.28 -14.00 -9.05
C ILE A 6 -3.89 -12.52 -9.04
N VAL A 7 -2.81 -12.16 -9.73
CA VAL A 7 -2.49 -10.74 -9.96
C VAL A 7 -3.33 -10.25 -11.13
N CYS A 8 -4.26 -9.34 -10.87
CA CYS A 8 -5.20 -8.84 -11.87
C CYS A 8 -4.68 -7.60 -12.59
N ARG A 9 -4.04 -6.70 -11.85
CA ARG A 9 -3.54 -5.44 -12.39
C ARG A 9 -2.22 -5.05 -11.74
N LYS A 10 -1.33 -4.45 -12.53
CA LYS A 10 -0.08 -3.86 -12.06
C LYS A 10 0.01 -2.43 -12.54
N GLN A 11 0.25 -1.50 -11.62
CA GLN A 11 0.53 -0.11 -11.95
C GLN A 11 1.92 0.27 -11.43
N THR A 12 2.78 0.75 -12.31
CA THR A 12 4.19 1.01 -12.01
C THR A 12 4.49 2.50 -11.95
N PHE A 13 5.38 2.89 -11.05
CA PHE A 13 5.87 4.26 -10.87
C PHE A 13 7.40 4.21 -10.81
N GLY A 14 8.06 5.02 -11.62
CA GLY A 14 9.48 4.85 -11.94
C GLY A 14 10.45 5.71 -11.13
N SER A 15 10.01 6.87 -10.61
CA SER A 15 10.89 7.85 -9.99
C SER A 15 10.56 8.05 -8.51
N LEU A 16 11.02 7.15 -7.65
CA LEU A 16 10.79 7.23 -6.21
C LEU A 16 11.95 6.77 -5.35
N GLY A 17 11.99 7.27 -4.12
CA GLY A 17 12.94 6.86 -3.11
C GLY A 17 12.28 6.61 -1.76
N LEU A 18 12.79 5.62 -1.03
CA LEU A 18 12.41 5.39 0.36
C LEU A 18 13.50 5.95 1.28
N HIS A 19 13.08 6.63 2.35
CA HIS A 19 13.95 7.20 3.36
C HIS A 19 13.58 6.64 4.74
N ASN A 20 14.53 6.60 5.68
CA ASN A 20 14.23 6.19 7.04
C ASN A 20 13.29 7.18 7.73
N ILE A 21 12.32 6.65 8.47
CA ILE A 21 11.54 7.39 9.46
C ILE A 21 11.96 6.91 10.84
N LEU A 22 12.23 7.85 11.74
CA LEU A 22 12.50 7.53 13.13
C LEU A 22 11.20 7.58 13.93
N PRO A 23 11.00 6.67 14.89
CA PRO A 23 9.82 6.74 15.74
C PRO A 23 9.90 8.04 16.55
N ARG A 24 8.92 8.92 16.34
CA ARG A 24 8.84 10.25 16.97
C ARG A 24 8.85 10.19 18.50
N SER A 25 8.46 9.06 19.07
CA SER A 25 8.47 8.79 20.51
C SER A 25 9.87 8.57 21.10
N SER A 26 10.87 8.29 20.26
CA SER A 26 12.24 7.92 20.68
C SER A 26 13.33 8.88 20.21
N SER A 27 13.07 9.73 19.21
CA SER A 27 14.05 10.71 18.72
C SER A 27 13.94 12.04 19.48
N GLY A 28 14.86 12.30 20.40
CA GLY A 28 14.95 13.55 21.17
C GLY A 28 15.56 14.74 20.41
N GLY A 29 15.74 14.64 19.08
CA GLY A 29 16.38 15.67 18.26
C GLY A 29 16.15 15.48 16.75
N TRP A 30 16.64 16.44 15.95
CA TRP A 30 16.65 16.37 14.50
C TRP A 30 17.69 15.34 14.04
N GLU A 31 17.24 14.33 13.30
CA GLU A 31 18.11 13.31 12.70
C GLU A 31 18.01 13.37 11.17
N PRO A 32 19.13 13.12 10.45
CA PRO A 32 19.15 13.22 9.00
C PRO A 32 18.33 12.10 8.36
N GLN A 33 17.50 12.47 7.39
CA GLN A 33 16.80 11.53 6.52
C GLN A 33 17.79 10.97 5.48
N VAL A 34 17.99 9.67 5.53
CA VAL A 34 18.88 8.90 4.67
C VAL A 34 18.03 8.11 3.68
N LYS A 35 18.37 8.22 2.39
CA LYS A 35 17.75 7.41 1.34
C LYS A 35 18.23 5.96 1.49
N VAL A 36 17.30 5.05 1.74
CA VAL A 36 17.57 3.60 1.88
C VAL A 36 17.35 2.83 0.58
N PHE A 37 16.53 3.38 -0.32
CA PHE A 37 16.19 2.76 -1.59
C PHE A 37 15.91 3.83 -2.65
N ASP A 38 16.32 3.55 -3.88
CA ASP A 38 16.04 4.32 -5.08
C ASP A 38 15.64 3.32 -6.17
N GLY A 39 14.48 3.51 -6.79
CA GLY A 39 14.00 2.56 -7.78
C GLY A 39 12.55 2.78 -8.15
N ARG A 40 11.89 1.68 -8.51
CA ARG A 40 10.47 1.70 -8.90
C ARG A 40 9.58 1.04 -7.86
N MET A 41 8.31 1.43 -7.86
CA MET A 41 7.25 0.72 -7.15
C MET A 41 6.22 0.19 -8.13
N CYS A 42 5.59 -0.90 -7.72
CA CYS A 42 4.47 -1.51 -8.40
C CYS A 42 3.34 -1.71 -7.40
N VAL A 43 2.19 -1.09 -7.66
CA VAL A 43 0.95 -1.38 -6.95
C VAL A 43 0.27 -2.54 -7.68
N CYS A 44 0.18 -3.67 -7.00
CA CYS A 44 -0.43 -4.90 -7.50
C CYS A 44 -1.85 -5.01 -6.93
N GLU A 45 -2.82 -5.10 -7.82
CA GLU A 45 -4.17 -5.56 -7.52
C GLU A 45 -4.17 -7.08 -7.61
N LEU A 46 -4.63 -7.71 -6.54
CA LEU A 46 -4.64 -9.13 -6.30
C LEU A 46 -6.11 -9.54 -6.13
N MET A 47 -6.53 -10.62 -6.76
CA MET A 47 -7.86 -11.19 -6.55
C MET A 47 -7.72 -12.51 -5.81
N SER A 48 -8.40 -12.62 -4.69
CA SER A 48 -8.47 -13.86 -3.94
C SER A 48 -9.54 -14.76 -4.56
N LYS A 49 -9.18 -16.01 -4.84
CA LYS A 49 -10.11 -17.03 -5.37
C LYS A 49 -11.14 -17.52 -4.35
N ILE A 50 -11.12 -16.99 -3.12
CA ILE A 50 -11.95 -17.47 -2.02
C ILE A 50 -13.13 -16.53 -1.80
N ASP A 51 -12.89 -15.23 -1.83
CA ASP A 51 -13.88 -14.17 -1.57
C ASP A 51 -14.18 -13.30 -2.80
N ASP A 52 -13.44 -13.48 -3.90
CA ASP A 52 -13.51 -12.69 -5.13
C ASP A 52 -13.37 -11.16 -4.90
N LEU A 53 -12.77 -10.77 -3.77
CA LEU A 53 -12.54 -9.38 -3.40
C LEU A 53 -11.16 -8.88 -3.91
N PRO A 54 -11.06 -7.59 -4.30
CA PRO A 54 -9.79 -6.99 -4.66
C PRO A 54 -8.93 -6.74 -3.42
N TRP A 55 -7.71 -7.22 -3.43
CA TRP A 55 -6.67 -6.97 -2.44
C TRP A 55 -5.55 -6.15 -3.09
N TYR A 56 -4.85 -5.32 -2.33
CA TYR A 56 -3.76 -4.51 -2.89
C TYR A 56 -2.44 -4.75 -2.17
N ARG A 57 -1.33 -4.67 -2.90
CA ARG A 57 0.03 -4.72 -2.33
C ARG A 57 0.95 -3.77 -3.08
N ILE A 58 1.81 -3.08 -2.36
CA ILE A 58 2.87 -2.26 -2.96
C ILE A 58 4.18 -3.05 -2.91
N VAL A 59 4.86 -3.14 -4.05
CA VAL A 59 6.11 -3.87 -4.24
C VAL A 59 7.18 -2.90 -4.72
N PHE A 60 8.37 -2.97 -4.16
CA PHE A 60 9.50 -2.11 -4.49
C PHE A 60 10.62 -2.93 -5.14
N GLU A 61 11.18 -2.40 -6.22
CA GLU A 61 12.14 -3.11 -7.06
C GLU A 61 13.22 -2.17 -7.56
N TRP A 62 14.46 -2.65 -7.55
CA TRP A 62 15.58 -1.88 -8.08
C TRP A 62 15.44 -1.68 -9.60
N THR A 63 15.71 -0.46 -10.05
CA THR A 63 15.95 -0.15 -11.47
C THR A 63 17.39 -0.51 -11.80
N ASN A 64 17.60 -1.68 -12.44
CA ASN A 64 18.89 -2.00 -13.03
C ASN A 64 18.88 -1.57 -14.50
N ASP A 65 19.82 -0.70 -14.89
CA ASP A 65 20.15 -0.43 -16.30
C ASP A 65 21.13 -1.46 -16.88
N ASP A 66 21.79 -2.28 -16.04
CA ASP A 66 22.81 -3.23 -16.49
C ASP A 66 22.50 -4.70 -16.11
N ALA A 67 22.44 -5.52 -17.16
CA ALA A 67 22.66 -6.96 -17.23
C ALA A 67 21.73 -7.92 -16.44
N GLY A 68 20.77 -8.50 -17.18
CA GLY A 68 20.32 -9.89 -17.00
C GLY A 68 19.05 -10.12 -16.18
N ASP A 69 17.89 -10.10 -16.86
CA ASP A 69 16.61 -10.81 -16.65
C ASP A 69 16.02 -11.06 -15.24
N LYS A 70 16.63 -10.56 -14.18
CA LYS A 70 16.16 -10.71 -12.80
C LYS A 70 16.00 -9.33 -12.18
N GLN A 71 14.83 -8.76 -12.42
CA GLN A 71 14.25 -7.66 -11.65
C GLN A 71 14.49 -7.91 -10.16
N ARG A 72 15.40 -7.13 -9.56
CA ARG A 72 15.82 -7.34 -8.17
C ARG A 72 14.73 -6.77 -7.26
N PHE A 73 14.01 -7.66 -6.61
CA PHE A 73 13.06 -7.34 -5.56
C PHE A 73 13.78 -6.69 -4.37
N PHE A 74 13.26 -5.56 -3.86
CA PHE A 74 13.75 -4.91 -2.65
C PHE A 74 12.91 -5.32 -1.45
N SER A 75 11.65 -4.93 -1.43
CA SER A 75 10.71 -5.21 -0.33
C SER A 75 9.26 -4.98 -0.80
N HIS A 76 8.29 -5.24 0.06
CA HIS A 76 6.87 -5.03 -0.20
C HIS A 76 6.14 -4.65 1.09
N THR A 77 4.91 -4.17 0.93
CA THR A 77 3.96 -3.99 2.04
C THR A 77 3.25 -5.32 2.37
N MET A 78 2.50 -5.31 3.47
CA MET A 78 1.45 -6.31 3.67
C MET A 78 0.43 -6.26 2.53
N ILE A 79 -0.27 -7.38 2.34
CA ILE A 79 -1.47 -7.39 1.51
C ILE A 79 -2.56 -6.63 2.27
N MET A 80 -3.02 -5.55 1.68
CA MET A 80 -4.15 -4.75 2.15
C MET A 80 -5.43 -5.44 1.70
N LYS A 81 -6.38 -5.66 2.62
CA LYS A 81 -7.65 -6.34 2.34
C LYS A 81 -8.89 -5.50 2.67
N GLY A 82 -8.70 -4.22 2.97
CA GLY A 82 -9.77 -3.30 3.34
C GLY A 82 -9.26 -1.97 3.85
N THR A 83 -10.17 -1.08 4.20
CA THR A 83 -9.88 0.32 4.58
C THR A 83 -8.92 0.41 5.77
N ARG A 84 -9.10 -0.46 6.77
CA ARG A 84 -8.23 -0.52 7.95
C ARG A 84 -6.78 -0.84 7.59
N ASP A 85 -6.57 -1.82 6.71
CA ASP A 85 -5.23 -2.25 6.33
C ASP A 85 -4.55 -1.19 5.45
N LEU A 86 -5.31 -0.53 4.56
CA LEU A 86 -4.83 0.59 3.76
C LEU A 86 -4.34 1.74 4.65
N ASN A 87 -5.17 2.21 5.59
CA ASN A 87 -4.83 3.32 6.49
C ASN A 87 -3.66 3.00 7.44
N LYS A 88 -3.47 1.72 7.76
CA LYS A 88 -2.31 1.25 8.55
C LYS A 88 -1.05 1.19 7.69
N THR A 89 -1.18 0.84 6.42
CA THR A 89 -0.03 0.60 5.52
C THR A 89 0.48 1.88 4.88
N VAL A 90 -0.40 2.79 4.48
CA VAL A 90 -0.04 4.03 3.78
C VAL A 90 -0.72 5.20 4.47
N GLN A 91 0.08 6.18 4.91
CA GLN A 91 -0.41 7.41 5.51
C GLN A 91 0.16 8.62 4.77
N THR A 92 -0.71 9.55 4.38
CA THR A 92 -0.29 10.79 3.74
C THR A 92 0.21 11.77 4.81
N CYS A 93 1.45 12.22 4.67
CA CYS A 93 2.12 13.15 5.59
C CYS A 93 2.54 14.42 4.83
N GLY A 94 1.57 15.25 4.47
CA GLY A 94 1.80 16.49 3.72
C GLY A 94 2.47 16.22 2.37
N GLU A 95 3.79 16.38 2.33
CA GLU A 95 4.64 16.28 1.14
C GLU A 95 5.13 14.85 0.83
N TYR A 96 4.98 13.90 1.74
CA TYR A 96 5.41 12.51 1.55
C TYR A 96 4.36 11.50 2.01
N PHE A 97 4.61 10.21 1.74
CA PHE A 97 3.82 9.11 2.28
C PHE A 97 4.65 8.31 3.29
N GLU A 98 4.08 8.02 4.45
CA GLU A 98 4.62 7.01 5.34
C GLU A 98 4.07 5.65 4.90
N VAL A 99 4.97 4.71 4.62
CA VAL A 99 4.63 3.37 4.13
C VAL A 99 5.19 2.31 5.07
N LEU A 100 4.32 1.41 5.52
CA LEU A 100 4.67 0.30 6.39
C LEU A 100 5.13 -0.90 5.56
N MET A 101 6.41 -1.22 5.70
CA MET A 101 7.09 -2.24 4.90
C MET A 101 7.33 -3.51 5.71
N GLU A 102 7.18 -4.66 5.05
CA GLU A 102 7.46 -5.97 5.62
C GLU A 102 8.97 -6.23 5.60
N CYS A 103 9.53 -6.47 6.78
CA CYS A 103 10.90 -6.91 6.98
C CYS A 103 10.94 -8.41 7.31
N SER A 104 12.15 -8.96 7.37
CA SER A 104 12.37 -10.32 7.82
C SER A 104 11.78 -10.56 9.22
N ASN A 105 11.24 -11.77 9.45
CA ASN A 105 10.67 -12.22 10.72
C ASN A 105 9.41 -11.45 11.17
N GLU A 106 8.50 -11.12 10.23
CA GLU A 106 7.21 -10.47 10.52
C GLU A 106 7.34 -9.11 11.24
N LYS A 107 8.50 -8.49 11.13
CA LYS A 107 8.75 -7.13 11.63
C LYS A 107 8.31 -6.13 10.58
N TRP A 108 7.85 -4.98 11.05
CA TRP A 108 7.35 -3.92 10.20
C TRP A 108 8.18 -2.66 10.44
N VAL A 109 8.57 -1.98 9.37
CA VAL A 109 9.29 -0.70 9.44
C VAL A 109 8.53 0.36 8.65
N ALA A 110 8.37 1.53 9.25
CA ALA A 110 7.82 2.69 8.55
C ALA A 110 8.95 3.39 7.77
N LEU A 111 8.72 3.64 6.49
CA LEU A 111 9.63 4.38 5.63
C LEU A 111 8.89 5.54 4.96
N GLU A 112 9.64 6.60 4.66
CA GLU A 112 9.14 7.75 3.95
C GLU A 112 9.30 7.50 2.44
N LEU A 113 8.17 7.36 1.76
CA LEU A 113 8.08 7.30 0.31
C LEU A 113 7.98 8.70 -0.27
N ARG A 114 8.96 9.04 -1.10
CA ARG A 114 8.99 10.26 -1.93
C ARG A 114 8.90 9.90 -3.39
N ILE A 115 7.94 10.49 -4.09
CA ILE A 115 7.80 10.38 -5.54
C ILE A 115 8.29 11.69 -6.14
N ALA A 116 9.35 11.63 -6.96
CA ALA A 116 10.02 12.81 -7.47
C ALA A 116 9.26 13.48 -8.61
N ASP A 117 8.60 12.69 -9.46
CA ASP A 117 7.79 13.20 -10.57
C ASP A 117 6.38 13.58 -10.06
N MET A 118 6.04 14.86 -10.15
CA MET A 118 4.73 15.40 -9.74
C MET A 118 3.54 14.71 -10.44
N ARG A 119 3.71 14.26 -11.69
CA ARG A 119 2.66 13.52 -12.42
C ARG A 119 2.53 12.11 -11.88
N GLU A 120 3.61 11.47 -11.48
CA GLU A 120 3.57 10.15 -10.83
C GLU A 120 2.99 10.26 -9.42
N ASP A 121 3.33 11.31 -8.67
CA ASP A 121 2.77 11.61 -7.35
C ASP A 121 1.26 11.78 -7.42
N GLN A 122 0.77 12.61 -8.33
CA GLN A 122 -0.68 12.79 -8.52
C GLN A 122 -1.37 11.48 -8.92
N LYS A 123 -0.80 10.72 -9.86
CA LYS A 123 -1.33 9.41 -10.25
C LYS A 123 -1.39 8.44 -9.07
N PHE A 124 -0.40 8.50 -8.17
CA PHE A 124 -0.39 7.65 -6.98
C PHE A 124 -1.46 8.06 -5.99
N ARG A 125 -1.66 9.37 -5.76
CA ARG A 125 -2.75 9.91 -4.92
C ARG A 125 -4.12 9.52 -5.47
N ASP A 126 -4.33 9.67 -6.77
CA ASP A 126 -5.59 9.28 -7.43
C ASP A 126 -5.84 7.77 -7.29
N LEU A 127 -4.79 6.96 -7.42
CA LEU A 127 -4.88 5.52 -7.20
C LEU A 127 -5.25 5.17 -5.77
N LEU A 128 -4.60 5.79 -4.77
CA LEU A 128 -4.91 5.56 -3.36
C LEU A 128 -6.35 5.96 -3.03
N PHE A 129 -6.83 7.08 -3.59
CA PHE A 129 -8.21 7.52 -3.44
C PHE A 129 -9.19 6.49 -4.00
N ARG A 130 -8.96 6.02 -5.24
CA ARG A 130 -9.78 4.97 -5.86
C ARG A 130 -9.80 3.67 -5.03
N ILE A 131 -8.64 3.22 -4.54
CA ILE A 131 -8.55 2.01 -3.70
C ILE A 131 -9.35 2.19 -2.41
N ARG A 132 -9.27 3.39 -1.81
CA ARG A 132 -10.00 3.70 -0.60
C ARG A 132 -11.52 3.71 -0.83
N GLU A 133 -12.01 4.35 -1.88
CA GLU A 133 -13.43 4.33 -2.24
C GLU A 133 -13.93 2.90 -2.49
N GLU A 134 -13.13 2.09 -3.20
CA GLU A 134 -13.45 0.68 -3.45
C GLU A 134 -13.59 -0.11 -2.14
N TYR A 135 -12.68 0.10 -1.19
CA TYR A 135 -12.77 -0.52 0.13
C TYR A 135 -13.91 0.00 1.00
N GLU A 136 -14.19 1.30 0.97
CA GLU A 136 -15.34 1.86 1.69
C GLU A 136 -16.66 1.26 1.16
N MET A 137 -16.82 1.12 -0.16
CA MET A 137 -17.98 0.44 -0.75
C MET A 137 -18.08 -1.05 -0.38
N ILE A 138 -16.96 -1.77 -0.35
CA ILE A 138 -16.93 -3.19 0.06
C ILE A 138 -17.26 -3.32 1.55
N ASP A 139 -16.69 -2.46 2.39
CA ASP A 139 -16.94 -2.43 3.83
C ASP A 139 -18.42 -2.11 4.12
N GLU A 140 -19.05 -1.20 3.36
CA GLU A 140 -20.49 -0.92 3.42
C GLU A 140 -21.34 -2.14 3.00
N LEU A 141 -20.98 -2.80 1.90
CA LEU A 141 -21.71 -3.97 1.41
C LEU A 141 -21.62 -5.15 2.38
N MET A 142 -20.43 -5.40 2.94
CA MET A 142 -20.21 -6.50 3.90
C MET A 142 -20.76 -6.16 5.28
N GLY A 143 -20.66 -4.90 5.72
CA GLY A 143 -21.24 -4.39 6.97
C GLY A 143 -22.77 -4.33 6.98
N SER A 144 -23.40 -4.37 5.80
CA SER A 144 -24.86 -4.47 5.65
C SER A 144 -25.42 -5.89 5.89
N SER A 145 -24.56 -6.85 6.25
CA SER A 145 -25.00 -8.24 6.53
C SER A 145 -25.60 -8.42 7.94
N ASP A 146 -25.53 -7.39 8.80
CA ASP A 146 -26.08 -7.37 10.17
C ASP A 146 -27.14 -6.29 10.39
N SER A 147 -27.94 -5.94 9.37
CA SER A 147 -29.16 -5.15 9.55
C SER A 147 -30.40 -5.91 9.04
N SER A 148 -30.67 -7.04 9.69
CA SER A 148 -32.06 -7.43 9.90
C SER A 148 -32.75 -6.41 10.81
N ASP A 149 -33.17 -5.29 10.25
CA ASP A 149 -34.18 -4.42 10.87
C ASP A 149 -35.15 -3.93 9.79
N PHE A 150 -35.82 -4.92 9.20
CA PHE A 150 -37.11 -4.73 8.54
C PHE A 150 -38.17 -4.89 9.64
N GLY A 151 -38.66 -3.78 10.18
CA GLY A 151 -39.71 -3.69 11.21
C GLY A 151 -39.38 -2.52 12.14
N ASP A 152 -40.13 -1.42 12.20
CA ASP A 152 -41.57 -1.32 12.28
C ASP A 152 -42.10 -0.11 11.48
N PHE A 153 -43.08 -0.40 10.65
CA PHE A 153 -44.10 0.55 10.25
C PHE A 153 -45.13 0.62 11.38
N VAL A 154 -45.21 1.71 12.13
CA VAL A 154 -46.40 2.02 12.95
C VAL A 154 -46.64 3.53 13.04
N GLY A 155 -47.83 3.93 12.56
CA GLY A 155 -48.72 4.91 13.22
C GLY A 155 -48.45 6.38 13.02
#